data_AF-A0A7J4KPL4-F1
#
_entry.id   AF-A0A7J4KPL4-F1
#
_cell.length_a   1.000
_cell.length_b   1.000
_cell.length_c   1.000
_cell.angle_alpha   90.00
_cell.angle_beta   90.00
_cell.angle_gamma   90.00
#
_symmetry.space_group_name_H-M   'P 1'
#
loop_
_entity.id
_entity.type
_entity.pdbx_description
1 polymer ?
#
loop_
_entity_poly.entity_id
_entity_poly.type
_entity_poly.pdbx_seq_one_letter_code
_entity_poly.pdbx_strand_id
1 'polypeptide(L)' 'MVDYKCFTCSKTVADTYIKKKVRCPYCGSRLIFKPRTSITKVKAK' A
#
# COMPACT_ATOMS: atom_id res chain seq x y z
N MET A 1 3.26 9.47 -8.32
CA MET A 1 4.06 8.66 -7.39
C MET A 1 3.09 7.78 -6.63
N VAL A 2 3.16 6.45 -6.75
CA VAL A 2 2.18 5.56 -6.11
C VAL A 2 2.70 5.17 -4.74
N ASP A 3 2.01 5.61 -3.69
CA ASP A 3 2.29 5.16 -2.33
C ASP A 3 1.58 3.84 -2.09
N TYR A 4 2.30 2.86 -1.59
CA TYR A 4 1.73 1.56 -1.22
C TYR A 4 1.54 1.52 0.29
N LYS A 5 0.58 0.75 0.77
CA LYS A 5 0.41 0.49 2.20
C LYS A 5 0.79 -0.95 2.53
N CYS A 6 1.54 -1.08 3.60
CA CYS A 6 1.83 -2.35 4.26
C CYS A 6 0.57 -2.90 4.94
N PHE A 7 0.23 -4.18 4.75
CA PHE A 7 -0.97 -4.77 5.37
C PHE A 7 -0.86 -4.92 6.89
N THR A 8 0.31 -5.33 7.39
CA THR A 8 0.54 -5.56 8.83
C THR A 8 0.83 -4.29 9.61
N CYS A 9 1.60 -3.38 9.02
CA CYS A 9 2.12 -2.21 9.72
C CYS A 9 1.41 -0.91 9.36
N SER A 10 0.46 -0.95 8.41
CA SER A 10 -0.36 0.17 7.89
C SER A 10 0.40 1.43 7.42
N LYS A 11 1.73 1.42 7.53
CA LYS A 11 2.65 2.46 7.05
C LYS A 11 2.64 2.54 5.53
N THR A 12 2.80 3.76 5.05
CA THR A 12 3.02 4.07 3.64
C THR A 12 4.46 3.71 3.26
N VAL A 13 4.60 3.06 2.10
CA VAL A 13 5.85 2.60 1.51
C VAL A 13 5.93 3.25 0.14
N ALA A 14 7.00 3.99 -0.10
CA ALA A 14 7.24 4.63 -1.39
C ALA A 14 7.57 3.58 -2.47
N ASP A 15 7.16 3.86 -3.70
CA ASP A 15 7.38 3.07 -4.92
C ASP A 15 8.85 2.65 -5.13
N THR A 16 9.81 3.46 -4.63
CA THR A 16 11.25 3.23 -4.74
C THR A 16 11.72 1.96 -4.04
N TYR A 17 11.06 1.58 -2.94
CA TYR A 17 11.44 0.40 -2.16
C TYR A 17 10.93 -0.90 -2.77
N ILE A 18 9.89 -0.85 -3.60
CA ILE A 18 9.23 -2.04 -4.17
C ILE A 18 9.97 -2.56 -5.40
N LYS A 19 10.60 -1.68 -6.19
CA LYS A 19 11.31 -2.03 -7.42
C LYS A 19 12.46 -3.04 -7.21
N LYS A 20 13.14 -3.00 -6.05
CA LYS A 20 14.26 -3.90 -5.75
C LYS A 20 13.85 -5.16 -4.99
N LYS A 21 12.95 -5.06 -4.01
CA LYS A 21 12.41 -6.19 -3.24
C LYS A 21 11.01 -5.84 -2.74
N VAL A 22 10.05 -6.75 -2.93
CA VAL A 22 8.69 -6.61 -2.38
C VAL A 22 8.68 -6.94 -0.89
N ARG A 23 9.28 -6.06 -0.07
CA ARG A 23 9.33 -6.21 1.39
C ARG A 23 9.15 -4.85 2.04
N CYS A 24 8.25 -4.77 3.02
CA CYS A 24 8.07 -3.55 3.78
C CYS A 24 9.34 -3.27 4.62
N PRO A 25 9.95 -2.07 4.52
CA PRO A 25 11.17 -1.74 5.26
C PRO A 25 10.97 -1.68 6.77
N TYR A 26 9.73 -1.55 7.24
CA TYR A 26 9.42 -1.34 8.66
C TYR A 26 9.09 -2.61 9.45
N CYS A 27 8.60 -3.66 8.80
CA CYS A 27 8.16 -4.88 9.48
C CYS A 27 8.55 -6.17 8.76
N GLY A 28 9.24 -6.07 7.61
CA GLY A 28 9.70 -7.24 6.88
C GLY A 28 8.59 -8.07 6.21
N SER A 29 7.33 -7.65 6.28
CA SER A 29 6.20 -8.32 5.63
C SER A 29 6.26 -8.14 4.10
N ARG A 30 5.69 -9.12 3.37
CA ARG A 30 5.68 -9.16 1.90
C ARG A 30 4.33 -8.77 1.30
N LEU A 31 3.38 -8.38 2.15
CA LEU A 31 2.02 -8.00 1.77
C LEU A 31 1.90 -6.47 1.75
N ILE A 32 1.95 -5.92 0.55
CA ILE A 32 1.85 -4.50 0.26
C ILE A 32 0.71 -4.30 -0.75
N PHE A 33 -0.15 -3.32 -0.54
CA PHE A 33 -1.29 -3.05 -1.41
C PHE A 33 -1.35 -1.58 -1.82
N LYS A 34 -1.97 -1.30 -2.97
CA LYS A 34 -2.21 0.07 -3.41
C LYS A 34 -3.47 0.61 -2.71
N PRO A 35 -3.37 1.65 -1.88
CA PRO A 35 -4.53 2.28 -1.28
C PRO A 35 -5.39 2.95 -2.36
N ARG A 36 -6.71 3.01 -2.13
CA ARG A 36 -7.61 3.78 -2.99
C ARG A 36 -7.32 5.27 -2.81
N THR A 37 -7.18 5.99 -3.91
CA THR A 37 -6.97 7.44 -3.92
C THR A 37 -8.28 8.22 -3.77
N SER A 38 -9.39 7.65 -4.25
CA SER A 38 -10.71 8.26 -4.18
C SER A 38 -11.74 7.31 -3.59
N ILE A 39 -12.67 7.87 -2.81
CA ILE A 39 -13.79 7.15 -2.24
C ILE A 39 -14.93 7.17 -3.26
N THR A 40 -15.28 6.01 -3.79
CA THR A 40 -16.46 5.84 -4.65
C THR A 40 -17.72 5.81 -3.78
N LYS A 41 -18.57 6.83 -3.88
CA LYS A 41 -19.89 6.84 -3.24
C LYS A 41 -20.87 6.07 -4.13
N VAL A 42 -21.37 4.94 -3.64
CA VAL A 42 -22.35 4.09 -4.35
C VAL A 42 -23.69 4.23 -3.65
N LYS A 43 -24.77 4.45 -4.40
CA LYS A 43 -26.14 4.45 -3.86
C LYS A 43 -26.58 3.02 -3.59
N ALA A 44 -27.15 2.75 -2.43
CA ALA A 44 -27.82 1.47 -2.17
C ALA A 44 -29.05 1.36 -3.09
N LYS A 45 -29.25 0.19 -3.70
CA LYS A 45 -30.39 -0.11 -4.57
C LYS A 45 -31.33 -1.07 -3.85
#